data_AF-M4NG20-F1
#
_entry.id   AF-M4NG20-F1
#
_cell.length_a   1.000
_cell.length_b   1.000
_cell.length_c   1.000
_cell.angle_alpha   90.00
_cell.angle_beta   90.00
_cell.angle_gamma   90.00
#
_symmetry.space_group_name_H-M   'P 1'
#
loop_
_entity.id
_entity.type
_entity.pdbx_description
1 polymer ?
#
loop_
_entity_poly.entity_id
_entity_poly.type
_entity_poly.pdbx_seq_one_letter_code
_entity_poly.pdbx_strand_id
1 'polypeptide(L)'
;MLKQIFGQLSLPVLDPLGIVTALADRREKRRDARRLRTGAIAQLRRDLLAFGASEQLDLFAAVLPSADRELLVPTHDFCRTVASEWTDQQIVALCDGIIRASLEGLRGFKDPARRRELLTWFAPSSDPDETLSFAFCCRIAGLDPEPIYTSVWHQFKAEIRGYLEEDRAPADTHEHQDDFLFA
;
A
#
# COMPACT_ATOMS: atom_id res chain seq x y z
N MET A 1 -32.61 60.76 7.23
CA MET A 1 -32.95 59.45 7.82
C MET A 1 -32.09 58.37 7.18
N LEU A 2 -30.90 58.08 7.72
CA LEU A 2 -30.09 56.90 7.37
C LEU A 2 -29.45 56.41 8.68
N LYS A 3 -30.29 55.82 9.54
CA LYS A 3 -29.86 55.10 10.73
C LYS A 3 -29.93 53.60 10.42
N GLN A 4 -28.88 52.89 10.85
CA GLN A 4 -28.88 51.46 11.19
C GLN A 4 -28.97 50.44 10.06
N ILE A 5 -27.84 50.16 9.40
CA ILE A 5 -27.50 48.80 8.93
C ILE A 5 -26.00 48.55 9.21
N PHE A 6 -25.59 48.66 10.47
CA PHE A 6 -24.34 48.06 10.96
C PHE A 6 -24.72 47.00 12.00
N GLY A 7 -25.50 46.03 11.52
CA GLY A 7 -25.78 44.80 12.26
C GLY A 7 -24.53 43.93 12.24
N GLN A 8 -23.79 43.95 13.35
CA GLN A 8 -23.14 42.80 13.98
C GLN A 8 -22.75 41.64 13.03
N LEU A 9 -21.74 41.87 12.19
CA LEU A 9 -20.80 40.79 11.82
C LEU A 9 -19.62 40.88 12.79
N SER A 10 -19.89 40.64 14.08
CA SER A 10 -18.83 40.20 14.97
C SER A 10 -18.39 38.83 14.45
N LEU A 11 -17.34 38.83 13.62
CA LEU A 11 -16.55 37.63 13.39
C LEU A 11 -16.30 37.00 14.78
N PRO A 12 -16.51 35.69 14.95
CA PRO A 12 -16.19 35.05 16.21
C PRO A 12 -14.75 35.45 16.54
N VAL A 13 -14.52 35.90 17.78
CA VAL A 13 -13.21 36.29 18.29
C VAL A 13 -12.31 35.07 18.12
N LEU A 14 -11.66 35.00 16.98
CA LEU A 14 -10.68 33.99 16.63
C LEU A 14 -9.47 34.34 17.48
N ASP A 15 -9.23 33.53 18.50
CA ASP A 15 -8.03 33.63 19.32
C ASP A 15 -6.80 33.63 18.38
N PRO A 16 -6.11 34.78 18.23
CA PRO A 16 -5.00 34.90 17.30
C PRO A 16 -3.84 33.99 17.70
N LEU A 17 -3.70 33.67 18.98
CA LEU A 17 -2.72 32.70 19.46
C LEU A 17 -3.13 31.28 19.03
N GLY A 18 -4.41 30.94 19.14
CA GLY A 18 -4.99 29.70 18.60
C GLY A 18 -4.79 29.53 17.09
N ILE A 19 -4.83 30.62 16.31
CA ILE A 19 -4.50 30.57 14.87
C ILE A 19 -3.00 30.29 14.67
N VAL A 20 -2.13 30.99 15.41
CA VAL A 20 -0.67 30.84 15.28
C VAL A 20 -0.22 29.45 15.68
N THR A 21 -0.76 28.88 16.77
CA THR A 21 -0.46 27.50 17.19
C THR A 21 -0.96 26.49 16.16
N ALA A 22 -2.20 26.62 15.67
CA ALA A 22 -2.70 25.74 14.62
C ALA A 22 -1.87 25.80 13.32
N LEU A 23 -1.33 26.98 12.97
CA LEU A 23 -0.42 27.13 11.84
C LEU A 23 0.95 26.51 12.10
N ALA A 24 1.49 26.63 13.33
CA ALA A 24 2.72 25.98 13.74
C ALA A 24 2.59 24.46 13.67
N ASP A 25 1.53 23.90 14.25
CA ASP A 25 1.22 22.46 14.22
C ASP A 25 1.08 21.94 12.79
N ARG A 26 0.39 22.70 11.91
CA ARG A 26 0.28 22.34 10.49
C ARG A 26 1.63 22.35 9.78
N ARG A 27 2.53 23.28 10.12
CA ARG A 27 3.87 23.35 9.54
C ARG A 27 4.73 22.19 10.03
N GLU A 28 4.64 21.85 11.31
CA GLU A 28 5.33 20.71 11.91
C GLU A 28 4.88 19.40 11.28
N LYS A 29 3.56 19.13 11.26
CA LYS A 29 2.99 17.95 10.58
C LYS A 29 3.43 17.84 9.12
N ARG A 30 3.48 18.96 8.40
CA ARG A 30 3.97 18.99 7.01
C ARG A 30 5.47 18.68 6.89
N ARG A 31 6.29 19.13 7.85
CA ARG A 31 7.73 18.82 7.88
C ARG A 31 7.95 17.36 8.19
N ASP A 32 7.23 16.80 9.15
CA ASP A 32 7.35 15.39 9.52
C ASP A 32 6.89 14.47 8.39
N ALA A 33 5.75 14.78 7.76
CA ALA A 33 5.31 14.05 6.56
C ALA A 33 6.33 14.12 5.41
N ARG A 34 7.00 15.27 5.23
CA ARG A 34 8.09 15.39 4.24
C ARG A 34 9.29 14.52 4.63
N ARG A 35 9.73 14.54 5.88
CA ARG A 35 10.86 13.74 6.37
C ARG A 35 10.58 12.25 6.24
N LEU A 36 9.40 11.79 6.67
CA LEU A 36 8.97 10.40 6.54
C LEU A 36 8.96 9.96 5.08
N ARG A 37 8.38 10.77 4.19
CA ARG A 37 8.37 10.48 2.75
C ARG A 37 9.78 10.42 2.16
N THR A 38 10.64 11.40 2.43
CA THR A 38 12.02 11.40 1.91
C THR A 38 12.79 10.18 2.42
N GLY A 39 12.60 9.81 3.69
CA GLY A 39 13.15 8.58 4.27
C GLY A 39 12.63 7.31 3.58
N ALA A 40 11.32 7.22 3.35
CA ALA A 40 10.70 6.08 2.67
C ALA A 40 11.13 5.94 1.21
N ILE A 41 11.26 7.04 0.46
CA ILE A 41 11.77 7.03 -0.91
C ILE A 41 13.23 6.57 -0.94
N ALA A 42 14.05 7.07 -0.02
CA ALA A 42 15.44 6.64 0.09
C ALA A 42 15.53 5.14 0.45
N GLN A 43 14.64 4.65 1.32
CA GLN A 43 14.53 3.24 1.64
C GLN A 43 14.14 2.42 0.40
N LEU A 44 13.10 2.82 -0.34
CA LEU A 44 12.68 2.16 -1.58
C LEU A 44 13.84 2.02 -2.56
N ARG A 45 14.59 3.11 -2.79
CA ARG A 45 15.73 3.08 -3.71
C ARG A 45 16.80 2.09 -3.28
N ARG A 46 17.09 2.01 -1.98
CA ARG A 46 18.05 1.03 -1.44
C ARG A 46 17.55 -0.40 -1.62
N ASP A 47 16.29 -0.64 -1.29
CA ASP A 47 15.69 -1.97 -1.36
C ASP A 47 15.65 -2.46 -2.81
N LEU A 48 15.23 -1.61 -3.76
CA LEU A 48 15.22 -1.95 -5.19
C LEU A 48 16.62 -2.19 -5.76
N LEU A 49 17.64 -1.45 -5.30
CA LEU A 49 19.04 -1.71 -5.69
C LEU A 49 19.55 -3.02 -5.11
N ALA A 50 19.22 -3.32 -3.86
CA ALA A 50 19.58 -4.59 -3.23
C ALA A 50 18.88 -5.78 -3.92
N PHE A 51 17.60 -5.60 -4.28
CA PHE A 51 16.82 -6.59 -4.99
C PHE A 51 17.36 -6.83 -6.40
N GLY A 52 17.66 -5.75 -7.15
CA GLY A 52 18.30 -5.84 -8.47
C GLY A 52 19.71 -6.44 -8.41
N ALA A 53 20.51 -6.10 -7.40
CA ALA A 53 21.86 -6.66 -7.24
C ALA A 53 21.86 -8.15 -6.88
N SER A 54 20.75 -8.70 -6.40
CA SER A 54 20.64 -10.13 -6.13
C SER A 54 20.34 -10.91 -7.41
N GLU A 55 21.18 -11.88 -7.77
CA GLU A 55 20.94 -12.87 -8.85
C GLU A 55 19.71 -13.76 -8.60
N GLN A 56 18.92 -13.50 -7.56
CA GLN A 56 17.78 -14.32 -7.14
C GLN A 56 16.50 -14.08 -7.93
N LEU A 57 16.40 -12.99 -8.71
CA LEU A 57 15.27 -12.76 -9.62
C LEU A 57 15.20 -13.82 -10.74
N ASP A 58 16.35 -14.32 -11.20
CA ASP A 58 16.40 -15.40 -12.22
C ASP A 58 15.94 -16.75 -11.65
N LEU A 59 16.15 -16.99 -10.34
CA LEU A 59 15.70 -18.19 -9.64
C LEU A 59 14.18 -18.22 -9.40
N PHE A 60 13.57 -17.07 -9.09
CA PHE A 60 12.10 -16.98 -8.96
C PHE A 60 11.38 -17.09 -10.31
N ALA A 61 11.95 -16.51 -11.38
CA ALA A 61 11.40 -16.66 -12.72
C ALA A 61 11.45 -18.11 -13.22
N ALA A 62 12.45 -18.90 -12.82
CA ALA A 62 12.63 -20.29 -13.25
C ALA A 62 11.65 -21.30 -12.63
N VAL A 63 11.03 -20.98 -11.49
CA VAL A 63 10.16 -21.90 -10.72
C VAL A 63 8.67 -21.71 -11.02
N LEU A 64 8.27 -20.57 -11.60
CA LEU A 64 6.87 -20.27 -11.91
C LEU A 64 6.44 -20.77 -13.31
N PRO A 65 5.28 -21.45 -13.43
CA PRO A 65 4.74 -21.87 -14.72
C PRO A 65 4.39 -20.66 -15.60
N SER A 66 4.65 -20.80 -16.89
CA SER A 66 4.76 -19.73 -17.88
C SER A 66 3.52 -18.83 -18.09
N ALA A 67 2.36 -19.22 -17.58
CA ALA A 67 1.08 -18.53 -17.83
C ALA A 67 0.84 -17.31 -16.92
N ASP A 68 1.50 -17.24 -15.76
CA ASP A 68 1.33 -16.13 -14.79
C ASP A 68 2.52 -15.15 -14.76
N ARG A 69 3.51 -15.33 -15.65
CA ARG A 69 4.78 -14.58 -15.68
C ARG A 69 4.64 -13.09 -16.01
N GLU A 70 3.57 -12.66 -16.69
CA GLU A 70 3.57 -11.35 -17.36
C GLU A 70 3.14 -10.17 -16.48
N LEU A 71 2.60 -10.37 -15.27
CA LEU A 71 1.83 -9.28 -14.65
C LEU A 71 2.34 -8.67 -13.34
N LEU A 72 3.27 -9.26 -12.58
CA LEU A 72 3.54 -8.73 -11.23
C LEU A 72 5.00 -8.79 -10.73
N VAL A 73 5.94 -9.41 -11.44
CA VAL A 73 7.34 -9.40 -10.99
C VAL A 73 8.05 -8.17 -11.55
N PRO A 74 8.43 -7.18 -10.73
CA PRO A 74 9.23 -6.06 -11.21
C PRO A 74 10.54 -6.60 -11.81
N THR A 75 10.76 -6.30 -13.09
CA THR A 75 11.97 -6.75 -13.79
C THR A 75 13.21 -6.09 -13.19
N HIS A 76 14.37 -6.73 -13.32
CA HIS A 76 15.65 -6.14 -12.88
C HIS A 76 15.86 -4.73 -13.47
N ASP A 77 15.53 -4.55 -14.75
CA ASP A 77 15.60 -3.24 -15.41
C ASP A 77 14.61 -2.24 -14.81
N PHE A 78 13.40 -2.66 -14.44
CA PHE A 78 12.45 -1.81 -13.72
C PHE A 78 13.02 -1.36 -12.37
N CYS A 79 13.50 -2.30 -11.55
CA CYS A 79 14.08 -1.99 -10.24
C CYS A 79 15.26 -1.01 -10.35
N ARG A 80 16.17 -1.24 -11.31
CA ARG A 80 17.31 -0.34 -11.55
C ARG A 80 16.85 1.05 -12.00
N THR A 81 15.93 1.12 -12.94
CA THR A 81 15.43 2.39 -13.50
C THR A 81 14.71 3.21 -12.44
N VAL A 82 13.84 2.57 -11.65
CA VAL A 82 13.14 3.24 -10.54
C VAL A 82 14.12 3.72 -9.48
N ALA A 83 15.14 2.93 -9.15
CA ALA A 83 16.06 3.30 -8.09
C ALA A 83 17.02 4.44 -8.48
N SER A 84 17.46 4.48 -9.74
CA SER A 84 18.54 5.38 -10.18
C SER A 84 18.10 6.54 -11.07
N GLU A 85 17.04 6.37 -11.87
CA GLU A 85 16.65 7.35 -12.89
C GLU A 85 15.35 8.08 -12.54
N TRP A 86 14.46 7.46 -11.77
CA TRP A 86 13.19 8.08 -11.43
C TRP A 86 13.33 9.18 -10.39
N THR A 87 12.62 10.27 -10.66
CA THR A 87 12.42 11.37 -9.72
C THR A 87 11.53 10.94 -8.55
N ASP A 88 11.67 11.62 -7.40
CA ASP A 88 10.80 11.40 -6.24
C ASP A 88 9.31 11.57 -6.59
N GLN A 89 8.98 12.47 -7.53
CA GLN A 89 7.60 12.67 -7.99
C GLN A 89 7.05 11.47 -8.76
N GLN A 90 7.86 10.81 -9.59
CA GLN A 90 7.46 9.60 -10.31
C GLN A 90 7.25 8.43 -9.35
N ILE A 91 8.10 8.31 -8.33
CA ILE A 91 7.94 7.30 -7.27
C ILE A 91 6.64 7.53 -6.49
N VAL A 92 6.34 8.78 -6.13
CA VAL A 92 5.06 9.12 -5.49
C VAL A 92 3.87 8.78 -6.40
N ALA A 93 3.94 9.14 -7.68
CA ALA A 93 2.87 8.85 -8.63
C ALA A 93 2.63 7.35 -8.81
N LEU A 94 3.69 6.53 -8.78
CA LEU A 94 3.59 5.08 -8.79
C LEU A 94 2.86 4.57 -7.54
N CYS A 95 3.30 4.96 -6.34
CA CYS A 95 2.65 4.52 -5.10
C CYS A 95 1.19 4.96 -5.02
N ASP A 96 0.86 6.19 -5.43
CA ASP A 96 -0.52 6.67 -5.56
C ASP A 96 -1.33 5.80 -6.55
N GLY A 97 -0.73 5.45 -7.69
CA GLY A 97 -1.33 4.59 -8.70
C GLY A 97 -1.63 3.19 -8.17
N ILE A 98 -0.68 2.58 -7.47
CA ILE A 98 -0.84 1.25 -6.84
C ILE A 98 -1.99 1.30 -5.82
N ILE A 99 -2.00 2.29 -4.91
CA ILE A 99 -3.07 2.45 -3.92
C ILE A 99 -4.44 2.57 -4.60
N ARG A 100 -4.54 3.43 -5.62
CA ARG A 100 -5.80 3.65 -6.35
C ARG A 100 -6.24 2.38 -7.07
N ALA A 101 -5.35 1.72 -7.79
CA ALA A 101 -5.64 0.49 -8.53
C ALA A 101 -6.11 -0.63 -7.59
N SER A 102 -5.46 -0.78 -6.42
CA SER A 102 -5.87 -1.76 -5.42
C SER A 102 -7.25 -1.47 -4.84
N LEU A 103 -7.53 -0.20 -4.47
CA LEU A 103 -8.83 0.19 -3.92
C LEU A 103 -9.97 0.11 -4.95
N GLU A 104 -9.70 0.46 -6.21
CA GLU A 104 -10.64 0.27 -7.32
C GLU A 104 -10.87 -1.23 -7.60
N GLY A 105 -9.82 -2.03 -7.52
CA GLY A 105 -9.87 -3.48 -7.63
C GLY A 105 -10.83 -4.14 -6.65
N LEU A 106 -10.82 -3.70 -5.39
CA LEU A 106 -11.74 -4.21 -4.36
C LEU A 106 -13.23 -4.05 -4.72
N ARG A 107 -13.57 -3.06 -5.56
CA ARG A 107 -14.96 -2.80 -6.01
C ARG A 107 -15.38 -3.63 -7.22
N GLY A 108 -14.43 -4.16 -8.00
CA GLY A 108 -14.70 -4.63 -9.36
C GLY A 108 -14.15 -6.01 -9.74
N PHE A 109 -13.24 -6.61 -8.97
CA PHE A 109 -12.68 -7.91 -9.33
C PHE A 109 -13.69 -9.04 -9.15
N LYS A 110 -13.99 -9.72 -10.27
CA LYS A 110 -14.73 -10.99 -10.31
C LYS A 110 -13.82 -12.21 -10.16
N ASP A 111 -12.52 -12.03 -10.35
CA ASP A 111 -11.50 -13.07 -10.22
C ASP A 111 -11.18 -13.30 -8.73
N PRO A 112 -11.50 -14.49 -8.17
CA PRO A 112 -11.26 -14.79 -6.75
C PRO A 112 -9.78 -14.77 -6.37
N ALA A 113 -8.87 -15.16 -7.27
CA ALA A 113 -7.45 -15.25 -6.98
C ALA A 113 -6.85 -13.84 -6.78
N ARG A 114 -7.10 -12.93 -7.73
CA ARG A 114 -6.69 -11.51 -7.62
C ARG A 114 -7.35 -10.80 -6.45
N ARG A 115 -8.61 -11.11 -6.17
CA ARG A 115 -9.32 -10.54 -5.03
C ARG A 115 -8.70 -10.97 -3.71
N ARG A 116 -8.33 -12.26 -3.58
CA ARG A 116 -7.59 -12.78 -2.42
C ARG A 116 -6.26 -12.05 -2.25
N GLU A 117 -5.44 -11.99 -3.29
CA GLU A 117 -4.13 -11.32 -3.27
C GLU A 117 -4.24 -9.87 -2.79
N LEU A 118 -5.19 -9.11 -3.34
CA LEU A 118 -5.44 -7.73 -2.93
C LEU A 118 -5.89 -7.63 -1.47
N LEU A 119 -6.77 -8.52 -1.01
CA LEU A 119 -7.26 -8.50 0.37
C LEU A 119 -6.19 -8.92 1.37
N THR A 120 -5.27 -9.83 0.99
CA THR A 120 -4.10 -10.17 1.81
C THR A 120 -3.12 -9.01 1.96
N TRP A 121 -3.03 -8.11 0.97
CA TRP A 121 -2.25 -6.87 1.09
C TRP A 121 -2.76 -5.96 2.22
N PHE A 122 -4.06 -6.04 2.53
CA PHE A 122 -4.71 -5.34 3.64
C PHE A 122 -4.82 -6.17 4.93
N ALA A 123 -4.32 -7.40 4.95
CA ALA A 123 -4.44 -8.27 6.12
C ALA A 123 -3.58 -7.78 7.29
N PRO A 124 -3.97 -8.01 8.56
CA PRO A 124 -3.15 -7.62 9.72
C PRO A 124 -1.79 -8.31 9.80
N SER A 125 -1.62 -9.41 9.05
CA SER A 125 -0.39 -10.18 8.98
C SER A 125 0.58 -9.68 7.91
N SER A 126 0.19 -8.73 7.05
CA SER A 126 1.12 -8.16 6.07
C SER A 126 2.18 -7.30 6.78
N ASP A 127 3.44 -7.47 6.37
CA ASP A 127 4.54 -6.73 6.96
C ASP A 127 4.48 -5.26 6.50
N PRO A 128 4.29 -4.29 7.42
CA PRO A 128 4.20 -2.88 7.04
C PRO A 128 5.50 -2.31 6.46
N ASP A 129 6.64 -2.97 6.69
CA ASP A 129 7.95 -2.57 6.19
C ASP A 129 8.39 -3.35 4.95
N GLU A 130 7.57 -4.29 4.46
CA GLU A 130 7.79 -4.93 3.17
C GLU A 130 7.80 -3.90 2.03
N THR A 131 8.72 -4.09 1.08
CA THR A 131 8.84 -3.23 -0.10
C THR A 131 7.53 -3.25 -0.89
N LEU A 132 6.95 -2.06 -1.13
CA LEU A 132 5.64 -1.90 -1.77
C LEU A 132 4.44 -2.45 -0.96
N SER A 133 4.58 -2.64 0.35
CA SER A 133 3.40 -2.85 1.22
C SER A 133 2.42 -1.67 1.12
N PHE A 134 1.15 -1.88 1.49
CA PHE A 134 0.16 -0.81 1.46
C PHE A 134 0.58 0.36 2.37
N ALA A 135 1.00 0.05 3.59
CA ALA A 135 1.50 1.04 4.54
C ALA A 135 2.72 1.80 4.00
N PHE A 136 3.64 1.09 3.33
CA PHE A 136 4.79 1.69 2.68
C PHE A 136 4.40 2.67 1.55
N CYS A 137 3.51 2.23 0.65
CA CYS A 137 2.98 3.08 -0.42
C CYS A 137 2.27 4.32 0.14
N CYS A 138 1.47 4.17 1.21
CA CYS A 138 0.83 5.30 1.88
C CYS A 138 1.84 6.30 2.45
N ARG A 139 2.93 5.82 3.09
CA ARG A 139 4.01 6.69 3.60
C ARG A 139 4.65 7.51 2.48
N ILE A 140 4.89 6.91 1.31
CA ILE A 140 5.45 7.61 0.15
C ILE A 140 4.45 8.64 -0.40
N ALA A 141 3.18 8.26 -0.53
CA ALA A 141 2.08 9.13 -0.95
C ALA A 141 1.80 10.28 0.04
N GLY A 142 2.25 10.16 1.29
CA GLY A 142 1.92 11.09 2.37
C GLY A 142 0.50 10.91 2.88
N LEU A 143 -0.04 9.70 2.77
CA LEU A 143 -1.33 9.27 3.28
C LEU A 143 -1.17 8.53 4.61
N ASP A 144 -2.17 8.63 5.47
CA ASP A 144 -2.29 7.80 6.65
C ASP A 144 -2.96 6.47 6.26
N PRO A 145 -2.29 5.32 6.43
CA PRO A 145 -2.87 4.03 6.07
C PRO A 145 -3.99 3.59 7.01
N GLU A 146 -4.01 4.04 8.28
CA GLU A 146 -4.91 3.53 9.32
C GLU A 146 -6.41 3.69 9.01
N PRO A 147 -6.88 4.87 8.53
CA PRO A 147 -8.29 5.04 8.16
C PRO A 147 -8.70 4.14 7.00
N ILE A 148 -7.77 3.86 6.08
CA ILE A 148 -8.02 3.03 4.90
C ILE A 148 -8.09 1.56 5.32
N TYR A 149 -7.13 1.09 6.13
CA TYR A 149 -7.18 -0.25 6.73
C TYR A 149 -8.47 -0.48 7.49
N THR A 150 -8.85 0.46 8.36
CA THR A 150 -10.09 0.37 9.15
C THR A 150 -11.31 0.24 8.24
N SER A 151 -11.39 1.06 7.19
CA SER A 151 -12.50 1.01 6.23
C SER A 151 -12.56 -0.31 5.45
N VAL A 152 -11.43 -0.77 4.91
CA VAL A 152 -11.32 -2.04 4.17
C VAL A 152 -11.64 -3.22 5.08
N TRP A 153 -11.10 -3.23 6.29
CA TRP A 153 -11.37 -4.26 7.29
C TRP A 153 -12.86 -4.33 7.63
N HIS A 154 -13.51 -3.20 7.92
CA HIS A 154 -14.95 -3.20 8.20
C HIS A 154 -15.81 -3.79 7.07
N GLN A 155 -15.40 -3.60 5.82
CA GLN A 155 -16.14 -4.09 4.66
C GLN A 155 -15.85 -5.56 4.34
N PHE A 156 -14.59 -6.01 4.48
CA PHE A 156 -14.13 -7.29 3.96
C PHE A 156 -13.58 -8.25 5.03
N LYS A 157 -13.75 -7.95 6.32
CA LYS A 157 -13.24 -8.76 7.44
C LYS A 157 -13.54 -10.26 7.33
N ALA A 158 -14.76 -10.62 6.91
CA ALA A 158 -15.15 -12.03 6.79
C ALA A 158 -14.36 -12.74 5.67
N GLU A 159 -14.19 -12.07 4.53
CA GLU A 159 -13.41 -12.59 3.39
C GLU A 159 -11.92 -12.71 3.76
N ILE A 160 -11.34 -11.67 4.37
CA ILE A 160 -9.93 -11.67 4.78
C ILE A 160 -9.66 -12.82 5.77
N ARG A 161 -10.56 -13.05 6.73
CA ARG A 161 -10.43 -14.19 7.66
C ARG A 161 -10.51 -15.53 6.96
N GLY A 162 -11.46 -15.69 6.03
CA GLY A 162 -11.59 -16.92 5.24
C GLY A 162 -10.28 -17.27 4.52
N TYR A 163 -9.66 -16.29 3.87
CA TYR A 163 -8.38 -16.52 3.18
C TYR A 163 -7.22 -16.85 4.14
N LEU A 164 -7.13 -16.17 5.29
CA LEU A 164 -6.10 -16.46 6.29
C LEU A 164 -6.28 -17.85 6.94
N GLU A 165 -7.51 -18.33 7.03
CA GLU A 165 -7.83 -19.69 7.52
C GLU A 165 -7.50 -20.75 6.46
N GLU A 166 -7.78 -20.48 5.19
CA GLU A 166 -7.36 -21.32 4.05
C GLU A 166 -5.83 -21.43 3.94
N ASP A 167 -5.09 -20.34 4.18
CA ASP A 167 -3.61 -20.35 4.19
C ASP A 167 -3.00 -21.10 5.39
N ARG A 168 -3.74 -21.22 6.50
CA ARG A 168 -3.30 -21.93 7.71
C ARG A 168 -3.69 -23.39 7.73
N ALA A 169 -4.68 -23.79 6.94
CA ALA A 169 -4.99 -25.20 6.77
C ALA A 169 -3.76 -25.86 6.11
N PRO A 170 -3.07 -26.81 6.77
CA PRO A 170 -1.95 -27.49 6.16
C PRO A 170 -2.41 -28.11 4.83
N ALA A 171 -1.51 -28.15 3.85
CA ALA A 171 -1.66 -28.92 2.62
C ALA A 171 -1.73 -30.46 2.87
N ASP A 172 -2.21 -30.87 4.04
CA ASP A 172 -2.48 -32.25 4.44
C ASP A 172 -3.86 -32.64 3.90
N THR A 173 -3.97 -32.78 2.58
CA THR A 173 -4.96 -33.67 1.93
C THR A 173 -4.62 -33.88 0.46
N HIS A 174 -3.38 -34.25 0.15
CA HIS A 174 -3.05 -34.97 -1.08
C HIS A 174 -1.88 -35.94 -0.86
N GLU A 175 -1.92 -36.69 0.24
CA GLU A 175 -1.28 -38.01 0.29
C GLU A 175 -2.38 -39.04 0.52
N HIS A 176 -2.28 -40.17 -0.19
CA HIS A 176 -3.19 -41.33 -0.22
C HIS A 176 -4.37 -41.25 -1.20
N GLN A 177 -4.07 -41.46 -2.49
CA GLN A 177 -4.67 -42.58 -3.24
C GLN A 177 -3.92 -42.81 -4.56
N ASP A 178 -2.67 -43.28 -4.48
CA ASP A 178 -2.01 -44.02 -5.55
C ASP A 178 -1.34 -45.26 -4.95
N ASP A 179 -2.16 -46.08 -4.28
CA ASP A 179 -1.83 -47.46 -3.95
C ASP A 179 -3.05 -48.32 -4.33
N PHE A 180 -3.24 -48.52 -5.63
CA PHE A 180 -3.88 -49.71 -6.19
C PHE A 180 -3.18 -50.08 -7.50
N LEU A 181 -1.91 -50.48 -7.35
CA LEU A 181 -1.25 -51.37 -8.30
C LEU A 181 -1.77 -52.80 -8.06
N PHE A 182 -2.34 -53.37 -9.11
CA PHE A 182 -2.28 -54.78 -9.51
C PHE A 182 -2.07 -55.85 -8.42
N ALA A 183 -3.11 -56.66 -8.20
CA ALA A 183 -3.00 -58.13 -8.14
C ALA A 183 -4.32 -58.75 -8.61
#